data_AF-A0A841PYR8-F1
#
_entry.id   AF-A0A841PYR8-F1
#
_cell.length_a   1.000
_cell.length_b   1.000
_cell.length_c   1.000
_cell.angle_alpha   90.00
_cell.angle_beta   90.00
_cell.angle_gamma   90.00
#
_symmetry.space_group_name_H-M   'P 1'
#
loop_
_entity.id
_entity.type
_entity.pdbx_description
1 polymer ?
#
loop_
_entity_poly.entity_id
_entity_poly.type
_entity_poly.pdbx_seq_one_letter_code
_entity_poly.pdbx_strand_id
1 'polypeptide(L)' 'ACPGAFIFMGNGMTAALHHPEYDFNDNALPIGIALWVDLVTRERN' A
#
# COMPACT_ATOMS: atom_id res chain seq x y z
N ALA A 1 -2.92 -10.89 22.32
CA ALA A 1 -3.13 -10.51 20.91
C ALA A 1 -3.86 -9.17 20.88
N CYS A 2 -3.61 -8.33 19.87
CA CYS A 2 -4.32 -7.06 19.64
C CYS A 2 -5.00 -7.08 18.25
N PRO A 3 -6.03 -6.24 18.01
CA PRO A 3 -6.63 -6.09 16.68
C PRO A 3 -5.61 -5.55 15.66
N GLY A 4 -5.63 -6.09 14.45
CA GLY A 4 -4.80 -5.65 13.34
C GLY A 4 -5.47 -5.91 11.99
N ALA A 5 -5.02 -5.21 10.95
CA ALA A 5 -5.54 -5.32 9.60
C ALA A 5 -4.39 -5.37 8.59
N PHE A 6 -4.61 -6.09 7.48
CA PHE A 6 -3.70 -6.17 6.34
C PHE A 6 -4.48 -5.85 5.06
N ILE A 7 -3.87 -5.10 4.14
CA ILE A 7 -4.52 -4.58 2.93
C ILE A 7 -3.62 -4.83 1.72
N PHE A 8 -4.22 -5.28 0.61
CA PHE A 8 -3.54 -5.30 -0.69
C PHE A 8 -3.72 -3.96 -1.40
N MET A 9 -2.61 -3.42 -1.91
CA MET A 9 -2.60 -2.26 -2.80
C MET A 9 -2.24 -2.71 -4.21
N GLY A 10 -2.98 -2.22 -5.20
CA GLY A 10 -2.68 -2.51 -6.60
C GLY A 10 -1.32 -1.94 -7.03
N ASN A 11 -0.55 -2.72 -7.78
CA ASN A 11 0.76 -2.32 -8.30
C ASN A 11 0.76 -2.09 -9.83
N GLY A 12 -0.42 -1.90 -10.43
CA GLY A 12 -0.56 -1.71 -11.88
C GLY A 12 -0.29 -2.98 -12.70
N MET A 13 -0.14 -2.80 -14.02
CA MET A 13 0.07 -3.88 -14.98
C MET A 13 1.56 -4.22 -15.10
N THR A 14 2.05 -5.00 -14.16
CA THR A 14 3.44 -5.49 -14.09
C THR A 14 3.49 -7.00 -13.89
N ALA A 15 4.67 -7.61 -13.93
CA ALA A 15 4.83 -9.02 -13.59
C ALA A 15 4.40 -9.30 -12.13
N ALA A 16 4.08 -10.56 -11.82
CA ALA A 16 3.71 -10.97 -10.47
C ALA A 16 4.91 -10.88 -9.49
N LEU A 17 4.61 -10.89 -8.19
CA LEU A 17 5.64 -10.96 -7.14
C LEU A 17 6.58 -12.15 -7.38
N HIS A 18 7.86 -11.94 -7.08
CA HIS A 18 8.98 -12.89 -7.30
C HIS A 18 9.41 -13.10 -8.77
N HIS A 19 8.80 -12.42 -9.74
CA HIS A 19 9.27 -12.43 -11.12
C HIS A 19 10.45 -11.45 -11.31
N PRO A 20 11.50 -11.78 -12.09
CA PRO A 20 12.65 -10.88 -12.30
C PRO A 20 12.31 -9.59 -13.03
N GLU A 21 11.21 -9.59 -13.78
CA GLU A 21 10.68 -8.40 -14.46
C GLU A 21 9.61 -7.66 -13.63
N TYR A 22 9.53 -7.93 -12.32
CA TYR A 22 8.64 -7.17 -11.45
C TYR A 22 9.09 -5.70 -11.39
N ASP A 23 8.21 -4.83 -11.87
CA ASP A 23 8.33 -3.38 -11.76
C ASP A 23 7.33 -2.81 -10.75
N PHE A 24 7.79 -1.96 -9.84
CA PHE A 24 6.93 -1.33 -8.84
C PHE A 24 6.28 -0.08 -9.42
N ASN A 25 4.97 0.08 -9.23
CA ASN A 25 4.28 1.26 -9.73
C ASN A 25 4.47 2.44 -8.78
N ASP A 26 5.45 3.29 -9.08
CA ASP A 26 5.76 4.50 -8.30
C ASP A 26 4.56 5.47 -8.18
N ASN A 27 3.61 5.43 -9.13
CA ASN A 27 2.38 6.23 -9.01
C ASN A 27 1.49 5.80 -7.83
N ALA A 28 1.72 4.62 -7.25
CA ALA A 28 1.02 4.15 -6.06
C ALA A 28 1.56 4.77 -4.76
N LEU A 29 2.81 5.26 -4.74
CA LEU A 29 3.45 5.84 -3.56
C LEU A 29 2.61 6.96 -2.90
N PRO A 30 2.14 8.00 -3.63
CA PRO A 30 1.34 9.06 -2.99
C PRO A 30 0.03 8.53 -2.40
N ILE A 31 -0.58 7.52 -3.00
CA ILE A 31 -1.83 6.90 -2.53
C ILE A 31 -1.58 6.11 -1.24
N GLY A 32 -0.52 5.30 -1.22
CA GLY A 32 -0.12 4.53 -0.03
C GLY A 32 0.22 5.42 1.16
N ILE A 33 0.95 6.52 0.91
CA ILE A 33 1.26 7.51 1.95
C ILE A 33 -0.03 8.14 2.48
N ALA A 34 -0.92 8.59 1.59
CA ALA A 34 -2.18 9.23 1.99
C ALA A 34 -3.05 8.30 2.85
N LEU A 35 -3.12 7.01 2.53
CA LEU A 35 -3.85 6.02 3.32
C LEU A 35 -3.36 5.97 4.78
N TRP A 36 -2.04 5.86 4.99
CA TRP A 36 -1.48 5.78 6.35
C TRP A 36 -1.58 7.10 7.11
N VAL A 37 -1.37 8.24 6.43
CA VAL A 37 -1.54 9.56 7.03
C VAL A 37 -2.99 9.77 7.48
N ASP A 38 -3.96 9.48 6.63
CA ASP A 38 -5.38 9.64 6.95
C ASP A 38 -5.81 8.67 8.07
N LEU A 39 -5.38 7.41 8.02
CA LEU A 39 -5.66 6.43 9.08
C LEU A 39 -5.19 6.94 10.44
N VAL A 40 -3.91 7.31 10.56
CA VAL A 40 -3.37 7.81 11.84
C VAL A 40 -4.01 9.13 12.24
N THR A 41 -4.35 10.00 11.29
CA THR A 41 -5.03 11.26 11.58
C THR A 41 -6.41 11.03 12.18
N ARG A 42 -7.19 10.08 11.64
CA ARG A 42 -8.52 9.73 12.14
C ARG A 42 -8.49 9.02 13.48
N GLU A 43 -7.50 8.15 13.72
CA GLU A 43 -7.33 7.48 15.01
C GLU A 43 -6.94 8.44 16.15
N ARG A 44 -6.39 9.63 15.82
CA ARG A 44 -5.94 10.62 16.81
C ARG A 44 -6.96 11.73 17.08
N ASN A 45 -8.07 11.78 16.34
CA ASN A 45 -9.16 12.74 16.52
C ASN A 45 -10.33 12.08 17.27
#